data_AF-A0A0N1BHP0-F1
#
_entry.id   AF-A0A0N1BHP0-F1
#
_cell.length_a   1.000
_cell.length_b   1.000
_cell.length_c   1.000
_cell.angle_alpha   90.00
_cell.angle_beta   90.00
_cell.angle_gamma   90.00
#
_symmetry.space_group_name_H-M   'P 1'
#
loop_
_entity.id
_entity.type
_entity.pdbx_description
1 polymer ?
#
loop_
_entity_poly.entity_id
_entity_poly.type
_entity_poly.pdbx_seq_one_letter_code
_entity_poly.pdbx_strand_id
1 'polypeptide(L)' 'MTDPRPNPRACPMCRKPARAEFTPFCSKACKDRDLLQWLGEGYSVPGPPADQPDADYD' A
#
# COMPACT_ATOMS: atom_id res chain seq x y z
N MET A 1 7.68 -10.71 16.16
CA MET A 1 6.25 -10.48 15.83
C MET A 1 6.06 -10.99 14.41
N THR A 2 5.36 -12.10 14.21
CA THR A 2 5.21 -12.73 12.90
C THR A 2 4.17 -11.97 12.10
N ASP A 3 4.59 -11.17 11.11
CA ASP A 3 3.66 -10.51 10.19
C ASP A 3 3.15 -11.55 9.17
N PRO A 4 1.84 -11.87 9.15
CA PRO A 4 1.30 -12.79 8.16
C PRO A 4 1.39 -12.16 6.77
N ARG A 5 2.21 -12.77 5.90
CA ARG A 5 2.32 -12.38 4.48
C ARG A 5 0.93 -12.24 3.85
N PRO A 6 0.60 -11.10 3.21
CA PRO A 6 -0.68 -10.91 2.57
C PRO A 6 -0.91 -11.96 1.48
N ASN A 7 -2.10 -12.56 1.43
CA ASN A 7 -2.48 -13.41 0.32
C ASN A 7 -2.55 -12.54 -0.96
N PRO A 8 -1.74 -12.82 -2.00
CA PRO A 8 -1.72 -12.00 -3.22
C PRO A 8 -3.05 -12.01 -3.99
N ARG A 9 -3.99 -12.89 -3.63
CA ARG A 9 -5.35 -12.97 -4.21
C ARG A 9 -6.41 -12.19 -3.43
N ALA A 10 -6.07 -11.64 -2.27
CA ALA A 10 -7.00 -10.90 -1.42
C ALA A 10 -6.92 -9.39 -1.69
N CYS A 11 -8.07 -8.70 -1.58
CA CYS A 11 -8.14 -7.25 -1.70
C CYS A 11 -7.24 -6.58 -0.65
N PRO A 12 -6.28 -5.72 -1.03
CA PRO A 12 -5.35 -5.12 -0.08
C PRO A 12 -6.06 -4.18 0.92
N MET A 13 -7.20 -3.60 0.54
CA MET A 13 -7.94 -2.64 1.36
C MET A 13 -8.85 -3.27 2.43
N CYS A 14 -9.33 -4.50 2.22
CA CYS A 14 -10.32 -5.11 3.12
C CYS A 14 -10.25 -6.64 3.24
N ARG A 15 -9.28 -7.27 2.58
CA ARG A 15 -8.98 -8.72 2.59
C ARG A 15 -10.06 -9.65 2.05
N LYS A 16 -11.15 -9.13 1.48
CA LYS A 16 -12.13 -9.92 0.73
C LYS A 16 -11.51 -10.49 -0.56
N PRO A 17 -12.04 -11.59 -1.12
CA PRO A 17 -11.57 -12.10 -2.41
C PRO A 17 -11.62 -11.03 -3.49
N ALA A 18 -10.54 -10.89 -4.26
CA ALA A 18 -10.52 -9.99 -5.42
C ALA A 18 -11.55 -10.45 -6.46
N ARG A 19 -12.14 -9.49 -7.19
CA ARG A 19 -13.02 -9.77 -8.34
C ARG A 19 -12.25 -9.49 -9.62
N ALA A 20 -12.44 -10.33 -10.65
CA ALA A 20 -11.71 -10.20 -11.92
C ALA A 20 -11.80 -8.78 -12.51
N GLU A 21 -12.99 -8.18 -12.51
CA GLU A 21 -13.24 -6.82 -12.98
C GLU A 21 -12.49 -5.72 -12.20
N PHE A 22 -12.21 -5.95 -10.91
CA PHE A 22 -11.62 -4.94 -10.02
C PHE A 22 -10.22 -5.30 -9.53
N THR A 23 -9.57 -6.31 -10.13
CA THR A 23 -8.28 -6.84 -9.64
C THR A 23 -7.24 -5.72 -9.55
N PRO A 24 -6.52 -5.57 -8.41
CA PRO A 24 -6.40 -6.48 -7.26
C PRO A 24 -7.48 -6.34 -6.15
N PHE A 25 -8.50 -5.53 -6.34
CA PHE A 25 -9.52 -5.21 -5.33
C PHE A 25 -10.80 -6.07 -5.45
N CYS A 26 -11.66 -5.99 -4.44
CA CYS A 26 -12.96 -6.65 -4.46
C CYS A 26 -14.09 -5.80 -5.08
N SER A 27 -13.90 -4.48 -5.22
CA SER A 27 -14.93 -3.54 -5.73
C SER A 27 -14.34 -2.19 -6.12
N LYS A 28 -15.09 -1.40 -6.92
CA LYS A 28 -14.78 0.00 -7.21
C LYS A 28 -14.54 0.83 -5.95
N ALA A 29 -15.38 0.68 -4.92
CA ALA A 29 -15.23 1.43 -3.68
C ALA A 29 -13.88 1.18 -2.97
N CYS A 30 -13.33 -0.05 -3.04
CA CYS A 30 -11.99 -0.31 -2.49
C CYS A 30 -10.89 0.30 -3.37
N LYS A 31 -11.03 0.30 -4.69
CA LYS A 31 -10.12 0.99 -5.61
C LYS A 31 -10.10 2.50 -5.36
N ASP A 32 -11.27 3.12 -5.20
CA ASP A 32 -11.37 4.56 -4.94
C ASP A 32 -10.76 4.93 -3.57
N ARG A 33 -10.95 4.08 -2.54
CA ARG A 33 -10.32 4.30 -1.23
C ARG A 33 -8.81 4.20 -1.28
N ASP A 34 -8.28 3.24 -2.03
CA ASP A 34 -6.83 3.13 -2.26
C ASP A 34 -6.29 4.40 -2.93
N LEU A 35 -6.99 4.91 -3.94
CA LEU A 35 -6.63 6.17 -4.59
C LEU A 35 -6.63 7.35 -3.61
N LEU A 36 -7.58 7.43 -2.69
CA LEU A 36 -7.59 8.48 -1.66
C LEU A 36 -6.40 8.36 -0.71
N GLN A 37 -5.97 7.13 -0.34
CA GLN A 37 -4.75 6.93 0.45
C GLN A 37 -3.51 7.40 -0.30
N TRP A 38 -3.44 7.14 -1.61
CA TRP A 38 -2.36 7.65 -2.45
C TRP A 38 -2.31 9.17 -2.51
N LEU A 39 -3.46 9.81 -2.75
CA LEU A 39 -3.54 11.27 -2.86
C LEU A 39 -3.36 11.97 -1.50
N GLY A 40 -3.66 11.28 -0.40
CA GLY A 40 -3.58 11.81 0.97
C GLY A 40 -2.28 11.48 1.69
N GLU A 41 -1.21 11.11 0.97
CA GLU A 41 0.09 10.73 1.56
C GLU A 41 -0.02 9.59 2.60
N GLY A 42 -1.04 8.74 2.48
CA GLY A 42 -1.30 7.62 3.40
C GLY A 42 -0.35 6.43 3.21
N TYR A 43 0.49 6.45 2.16
CA TYR A 43 1.53 5.47 1.92
C TYR A 43 2.90 6.07 2.19
N SER A 44 3.62 5.49 3.15
CA SER A 44 5.00 5.87 3.47
C SER A 44 5.88 4.63 3.57
N VAL A 45 7.14 4.79 3.18
CA VAL A 45 8.17 3.77 3.37
C VAL A 45 8.99 4.17 4.59
N PRO A 46 9.09 3.32 5.63
CA PRO A 46 9.96 3.61 6.76
C PRO A 46 11.40 3.79 6.30
N GLY A 47 12.03 4.88 6.72
CA GLY A 47 13.42 5.22 6.40
C GLY A 47 14.10 5.96 7.55
N PRO A 48 15.44 6.16 7.47
CA PRO A 48 16.14 7.03 8.41
C PRO A 48 15.57 8.45 8.37
N PRO A 49 15.74 9.24 9.45
CA PRO A 49 15.33 10.65 9.46
C PRO A 49 15.89 11.40 8.26
N ALA A 50 15.06 12.26 7.65
CA ALA A 50 15.43 13.03 6.45
C ALA A 50 16.55 14.05 6.69
N ASP A 51 16.90 14.32 7.95
CA ASP A 51 17.88 15.34 8.34
C ASP A 51 19.34 14.85 8.31
N GLN A 52 19.61 13.65 7.76
CA GLN A 52 20.99 13.27 7.46
C GLN A 52 21.40 13.97 6.17
N PRO A 53 22.37 14.91 6.20
CA PRO A 53 22.95 15.44 4.96
C PRO A 53 23.44 14.24 4.16
N ASP A 54 23.05 14.21 2.88
CA ASP A 54 23.37 13.13 1.95
C ASP A 54 24.81 12.70 2.20
N ALA A 55 25.00 11.47 2.67
CA ALA A 55 26.31 10.89 2.81
C ALA A 55 26.94 10.92 1.41
N ASP A 56 27.81 11.91 1.22
CA ASP A 56 28.94 11.91 0.31
C ASP A 56 28.79 10.93 -0.86
N TYR A 57 28.08 11.38 -1.90
CA TYR A 57 28.20 10.77 -3.22
C TYR A 57 29.57 11.21 -3.81
N ASP A 58 30.62 10.42 -3.54
CA ASP A 58 31.83 10.27 -4.37
C ASP A 58 32.16 8.77 -4.54
#